data_AF-A0A6A5E0R6-F1
#
_entry.id   AF-A0A6A5E0R6-F1
#
_cell.length_a   1.000
_cell.length_b   1.000
_cell.length_c   1.000
_cell.angle_alpha   90.00
_cell.angle_beta   90.00
_cell.angle_gamma   90.00
#
_symmetry.space_group_name_H-M   'P 1'
#
loop_
_entity.id
_entity.type
_entity.pdbx_description
1 polymer ?
#
loop_
_entity_poly.entity_id
_entity_poly.type
_entity_poly.pdbx_seq_one_letter_code
_entity_poly.pdbx_strand_id
1 'polypeptide(L)'
;MKSSPAPDIHLRFAYQVRHWQFRVLPFGFSLSPRVFTRCMAAALAPLQSSGHEDPAVPGRLADLRDHEAKLGLKVNLDLSCLNPSQTTTFIGVALDTTTMRARLSPLHVENIIHLLALFQMGG
;
A
#
# COMPACT_ATOMS: atom_id res chain seq x y z
N MET A 1 -29.97 6.31 -4.34
CA MET A 1 -29.11 7.06 -5.27
C MET A 1 -28.17 7.95 -4.45
N LYS A 2 -26.90 7.58 -4.29
CA LYS A 2 -25.92 8.44 -3.60
C LYS A 2 -25.50 9.53 -4.60
N SER A 3 -25.73 10.79 -4.23
CA SER A 3 -25.36 11.96 -5.01
C SER A 3 -23.86 11.94 -5.33
N SER A 4 -23.52 12.14 -6.61
CA SER A 4 -22.16 12.43 -7.05
C SER A 4 -21.62 13.61 -6.23
N PRO A 5 -20.42 13.51 -5.61
CA PRO A 5 -19.81 14.67 -4.97
C PRO A 5 -19.48 15.74 -6.03
N ALA A 6 -19.43 17.00 -5.60
CA ALA A 6 -19.04 18.12 -6.44
C ALA A 6 -17.68 17.87 -7.11
N PRO A 7 -17.45 18.32 -8.36
CA PRO A 7 -16.22 18.02 -9.07
C PRO A 7 -15.02 18.73 -8.42
N ASP A 8 -14.11 17.96 -7.84
CA ASP A 8 -12.84 18.46 -7.30
C ASP A 8 -11.97 19.03 -8.43
N ILE A 9 -11.83 20.36 -8.46
CA ILE A 9 -11.05 21.10 -9.46
C ILE A 9 -9.57 20.66 -9.50
N HIS A 10 -9.04 20.17 -8.37
CA HIS A 10 -7.64 19.77 -8.20
C HIS A 10 -7.29 18.41 -8.82
N LEU A 11 -8.27 17.67 -9.35
CA LEU A 11 -8.05 16.37 -10.00
C LEU A 11 -8.14 16.42 -11.52
N ARG A 12 -8.21 17.63 -12.10
CA ARG A 12 -8.30 17.85 -13.55
C ARG A 12 -6.93 18.05 -14.18
N PHE A 13 -6.74 17.48 -15.36
CA PHE A 13 -5.53 17.68 -16.18
C PHE A 13 -5.89 17.74 -17.66
N ALA A 14 -5.02 18.32 -18.47
CA ALA A 14 -5.19 18.36 -19.93
C ALA A 14 -4.13 17.47 -20.59
N TYR A 15 -4.53 16.69 -21.58
CA TYR A 15 -3.63 15.86 -22.39
C TYR A 15 -4.19 15.75 -23.81
N GLN A 16 -3.33 15.97 -24.82
CA GLN A 16 -3.71 15.95 -26.24
C GLN A 16 -4.98 16.78 -26.55
N VAL A 17 -5.02 18.03 -26.06
CA VAL A 17 -6.14 18.97 -26.29
C VAL A 17 -7.48 18.49 -25.69
N ARG A 18 -7.45 17.48 -24.81
CA ARG A 18 -8.63 16.99 -24.08
C ARG A 18 -8.44 17.20 -22.58
N HIS A 19 -9.54 17.54 -21.91
CA HIS A 19 -9.57 17.65 -20.45
C HIS A 19 -10.04 16.34 -19.83
N TRP A 20 -9.30 15.90 -18.83
CA TRP A 20 -9.54 14.66 -18.09
C TRP A 20 -9.65 14.99 -16.60
N GLN A 21 -10.39 14.17 -15.87
CA GLN A 21 -10.49 14.26 -14.41
C GLN A 21 -10.30 12.88 -13.80
N PHE A 22 -9.41 12.79 -12.81
CA PHE A 22 -9.26 11.57 -12.03
C PHE A 22 -10.54 11.32 -11.20
N ARG A 23 -11.05 10.10 -11.28
CA ARG A 23 -12.20 9.63 -10.48
C ARG A 23 -11.80 8.97 -9.16
N VAL A 24 -10.52 8.61 -9.06
CA VAL A 24 -9.87 8.03 -7.89
C VAL A 24 -8.59 8.80 -7.65
N LEU A 25 -8.12 8.80 -6.41
CA LEU A 25 -6.94 9.57 -6.04
C LEU A 25 -5.70 9.05 -6.80
N PRO A 26 -5.01 9.89 -7.59
CA PRO A 26 -3.90 9.43 -8.42
C PRO A 26 -2.63 9.21 -7.59
N PHE A 27 -1.73 8.37 -8.11
CA PHE A 27 -0.37 8.25 -7.60
C PHE A 27 0.40 9.57 -7.83
N GLY A 28 1.32 9.90 -6.92
CA GLY A 28 2.12 11.12 -7.01
C GLY A 28 1.45 12.39 -6.47
N PHE A 29 0.16 12.33 -6.08
CA PHE A 29 -0.46 13.42 -5.36
C PHE A 29 -0.04 13.36 -3.88
N SER A 30 0.42 14.49 -3.33
CA SER A 30 1.06 14.55 -2.00
C SER A 30 0.12 14.13 -0.86
N LEU A 31 -1.19 14.27 -1.03
CA LEU A 31 -2.19 13.82 -0.07
C LEU A 31 -2.53 12.33 -0.22
N SER A 32 -2.15 11.67 -1.31
CA SER A 32 -2.52 10.27 -1.55
C SER A 32 -2.08 9.30 -0.47
N PRO A 33 -0.81 9.35 -0.02
CA PRO A 33 -0.38 8.50 1.08
C PRO A 33 -1.19 8.79 2.36
N ARG A 34 -1.42 10.06 2.70
CA ARG A 34 -2.14 10.45 3.93
C ARG A 34 -3.60 10.03 3.92
N VAL A 35 -4.29 10.25 2.80
CA VAL A 35 -5.70 9.87 2.64
C VAL A 35 -5.82 8.35 2.70
N PHE A 36 -4.95 7.62 2.01
CA PHE A 36 -4.91 6.16 2.06
C PHE A 36 -4.73 5.65 3.49
N THR A 37 -3.72 6.13 4.23
CA THR A 37 -3.45 5.68 5.60
C THR A 37 -4.64 5.97 6.53
N ARG A 38 -5.28 7.14 6.43
CA ARG A 38 -6.47 7.46 7.25
C ARG A 38 -7.66 6.56 6.91
N CYS A 39 -7.91 6.30 5.63
CA CYS A 39 -8.96 5.40 5.20
C CYS A 39 -8.70 3.96 5.66
N MET A 40 -7.46 3.47 5.56
CA MET A 40 -7.08 2.13 6.03
C MET A 40 -7.16 2.01 7.54
N ALA A 41 -6.75 3.03 8.30
CA ALA A 41 -6.91 3.04 9.74
C ALA A 41 -8.39 2.92 10.15
N ALA A 42 -9.28 3.68 9.49
CA ALA A 42 -10.72 3.59 9.74
C ALA A 42 -11.32 2.24 9.30
N ALA A 43 -10.85 1.68 8.19
CA ALA A 43 -11.26 0.37 7.71
C ALA A 43 -10.85 -0.76 8.67
N LEU A 44 -9.65 -0.68 9.25
CA LEU A 44 -9.10 -1.71 10.14
C LEU A 44 -9.54 -1.55 11.60
N ALA A 45 -9.98 -0.35 12.02
CA ALA A 45 -10.39 -0.09 13.40
C ALA A 45 -11.42 -1.08 13.98
N PRO A 46 -12.47 -1.53 13.24
CA PRO A 46 -13.40 -2.55 13.74
C PRO A 46 -12.78 -3.94 13.93
N LEU A 47 -11.74 -4.26 13.16
CA LEU A 47 -11.00 -5.51 13.30
C LEU A 47 -10.06 -5.44 14.50
N GLN A 48 -9.37 -4.31 14.68
CA GLN A 48 -8.44 -4.10 15.80
C GLN A 48 -9.16 -4.11 17.16
N SER A 49 -10.36 -3.51 17.26
CA SER A 49 -11.13 -3.47 18.51
C SER A 49 -11.65 -4.84 18.98
N SER A 50 -11.70 -5.83 18.10
CA SER A 50 -12.10 -7.21 18.42
C SER A 50 -10.90 -8.11 18.80
N GLY A 51 -9.72 -7.53 19.09
CA GLY A 51 -8.52 -8.27 19.48
C GLY A 51 -7.74 -8.88 18.31
N HIS A 52 -7.91 -8.36 17.10
CA HIS A 52 -7.20 -8.80 15.90
C HIS A 52 -5.89 -8.03 15.72
N GLU A 53 -4.91 -8.30 16.58
CA GLU A 53 -3.54 -7.79 16.40
C GLU A 53 -2.69 -8.68 15.48
N ASP A 54 -3.10 -9.93 15.22
CA ASP A 54 -2.32 -10.89 14.43
C ASP A 54 -3.16 -11.64 13.36
N PRO A 55 -2.95 -11.35 12.05
CA PRO A 55 -3.63 -12.03 10.95
C PRO A 55 -3.12 -13.46 10.67
N ALA A 56 -2.12 -13.97 11.42
CA ALA A 56 -1.53 -15.30 11.20
C ALA A 56 -2.38 -16.49 11.69
N VAL A 57 -3.55 -16.26 12.29
CA VAL A 57 -4.41 -17.31 12.82
C VAL A 57 -5.37 -17.85 11.73
N PRO A 58 -5.47 -19.18 11.54
CA PRO A 58 -6.39 -19.79 10.56
C PRO A 58 -7.86 -19.35 10.80
N GLY A 59 -8.56 -18.96 9.73
CA GLY A 59 -9.93 -18.43 9.78
C GLY A 59 -10.02 -16.91 9.69
N ARG A 60 -9.06 -16.17 10.28
CA ARG A 60 -9.06 -14.70 10.31
C ARG A 60 -8.76 -14.05 8.96
N LEU A 61 -8.05 -14.76 8.07
CA LEU A 61 -7.81 -14.30 6.70
C LEU A 61 -9.12 -14.21 5.88
N ALA A 62 -10.11 -15.05 6.19
CA ALA A 62 -11.42 -15.01 5.55
C ALA A 62 -12.22 -13.79 6.04
N ASP A 63 -12.24 -13.53 7.34
CA ASP A 63 -12.92 -12.36 7.93
C ASP A 63 -12.35 -11.04 7.40
N LEU A 64 -11.02 -10.95 7.28
CA LEU A 64 -10.34 -9.79 6.68
C LEU A 64 -10.77 -9.59 5.22
N ARG A 65 -10.75 -10.66 4.42
CA ARG A 65 -11.13 -10.62 3.00
C ARG A 65 -12.58 -10.22 2.80
N ASP A 66 -13.48 -10.76 3.63
CA ASP A 66 -14.90 -10.43 3.59
C ASP A 66 -15.13 -8.96 3.99
N HIS A 67 -14.38 -8.47 4.97
CA HIS A 67 -14.43 -7.07 5.38
C HIS A 67 -13.91 -6.11 4.31
N GLU A 68 -12.76 -6.42 3.69
CA GLU A 68 -12.21 -5.65 2.58
C GLU A 68 -13.15 -5.64 1.36
N ALA A 69 -13.76 -6.78 1.04
CA ALA A 69 -14.74 -6.89 -0.04
C ALA A 69 -15.99 -6.03 0.23
N LYS A 70 -16.51 -6.03 1.47
CA LYS A 70 -17.62 -5.17 1.90
C LYS A 70 -17.29 -3.67 1.79
N LEU A 71 -16.03 -3.31 1.98
CA LEU A 71 -15.53 -1.94 1.83
C LEU A 71 -15.20 -1.56 0.38
N GLY A 72 -15.29 -2.51 -0.56
CA GLY A 72 -14.91 -2.30 -1.96
C GLY A 72 -13.40 -2.18 -2.17
N LEU A 73 -12.59 -2.63 -1.21
CA LEU A 73 -11.14 -2.68 -1.33
C LEU A 73 -10.74 -3.91 -2.16
N LYS A 74 -9.79 -3.71 -3.07
CA LYS A 74 -9.22 -4.78 -3.88
C LYS A 74 -7.81 -5.07 -3.40
N VAL A 75 -7.62 -6.25 -2.82
CA VAL A 75 -6.29 -6.75 -2.46
C VAL A 75 -5.50 -7.05 -3.72
N ASN A 76 -4.27 -6.56 -3.79
CA ASN A 76 -3.33 -6.97 -4.82
C ASN A 76 -2.68 -8.29 -4.40
N LEU A 77 -3.20 -9.40 -4.90
CA LEU A 77 -2.71 -10.73 -4.57
C LEU A 77 -1.29 -10.98 -5.09
N ASP A 78 -0.92 -10.37 -6.22
CA ASP A 78 0.41 -10.49 -6.82
C ASP A 78 1.49 -9.85 -5.93
N LEU A 79 1.11 -8.87 -5.12
CA LEU A 79 1.97 -8.21 -4.14
C LEU A 79 1.78 -8.74 -2.71
N SER A 80 0.89 -9.72 -2.50
CA SER A 80 0.55 -10.23 -1.17
C SER A 80 1.33 -11.51 -0.83
N CYS A 81 1.92 -11.56 0.36
CA CYS A 81 2.48 -12.78 0.93
C CYS A 81 1.39 -13.50 1.74
N LEU A 82 0.69 -14.46 1.13
CA LEU A 82 -0.42 -15.19 1.76
C LEU A 82 -0.01 -16.52 2.39
N ASN A 83 1.20 -16.98 2.11
CA ASN A 83 1.76 -18.16 2.74
C ASN A 83 2.44 -17.74 4.04
N PRO A 84 2.08 -18.35 5.18
CA PRO A 84 2.77 -18.09 6.44
C PRO A 84 4.25 -18.40 6.27
N SER A 85 5.09 -17.40 6.53
CA SER A 85 6.53 -17.45 6.36
C SER A 85 7.21 -16.72 7.51
N GLN A 86 8.34 -17.24 7.97
CA GLN A 86 9.19 -16.60 8.97
C GLN A 86 10.12 -15.54 8.37
N THR A 87 10.00 -15.30 7.06
CA THR A 87 10.71 -14.25 6.35
C THR A 87 9.75 -13.49 5.45
N THR A 88 9.76 -12.17 5.53
CA THR A 88 8.93 -11.30 4.68
C THR A 88 9.63 -9.97 4.38
N THR A 89 9.20 -9.28 3.32
CA THR A 89 9.69 -7.93 3.02
C THR A 89 8.56 -6.92 3.24
N PHE A 90 8.82 -5.89 4.05
CA PHE A 90 7.86 -4.82 4.32
C PHE A 90 8.54 -3.46 4.19
N ILE A 91 8.02 -2.60 3.31
CA ILE A 91 8.59 -1.26 3.01
C ILE A 91 10.11 -1.37 2.71
N GLY A 92 10.46 -2.42 1.97
CA GLY A 92 11.82 -2.69 1.53
C GLY A 92 12.83 -3.02 2.63
N VAL A 93 12.32 -3.41 3.81
CA VAL A 93 13.06 -4.09 4.87
C VAL A 93 12.71 -5.58 4.82
N ALA A 94 13.73 -6.44 4.73
CA ALA A 94 13.60 -7.87 4.93
C ALA A 94 13.59 -8.16 6.44
N LEU A 95 12.48 -8.73 6.90
CA LEU A 95 12.27 -9.19 8.26
C LEU A 95 12.46 -10.71 8.30
N ASP A 96 13.33 -11.18 9.20
CA ASP A 96 13.55 -12.59 9.46
C ASP A 96 13.35 -12.86 10.96
N THR A 97 12.28 -13.60 11.27
CA THR A 97 11.93 -13.94 12.65
C THR A 97 12.74 -15.11 13.20
N THR A 98 13.39 -15.91 12.33
CA THR A 98 14.27 -17.00 12.79
C THR A 98 15.55 -16.46 13.41
N THR A 99 16.10 -15.40 12.82
CA THR A 99 17.31 -14.73 13.30
C THR A 99 17.02 -13.44 14.10
N MET A 100 15.74 -13.05 14.20
CA MET A 100 15.29 -11.79 14.82
C MET A 100 16.01 -10.56 14.23
N ARG A 101 16.13 -10.50 12.91
CA ARG A 101 16.85 -9.44 12.20
C ARG A 101 15.97 -8.73 11.19
N ALA A 102 16.17 -7.41 11.12
CA ALA A 102 15.69 -6.54 10.07
C ALA A 102 16.89 -6.08 9.23
N ARG A 103 16.82 -6.24 7.91
CA ARG A 103 17.87 -5.82 6.97
C ARG A 103 17.25 -5.08 5.80
N LEU A 104 18.02 -4.24 5.10
CA LEU A 104 17.56 -3.72 3.80
C LEU A 104 17.32 -4.89 2.85
N SER A 105 16.20 -4.84 2.13
CA SER A 105 15.90 -5.84 1.10
C SER A 105 16.96 -5.80 -0.02
N PRO A 106 17.28 -6.94 -0.65
CA PRO A 106 18.27 -6.98 -1.73
C PRO A 106 17.99 -5.96 -2.85
N LEU A 107 16.72 -5.84 -3.25
CA LEU A 107 16.27 -4.87 -4.25
C LEU A 107 16.60 -3.42 -3.85
N HIS A 108 16.39 -3.06 -2.58
CA HIS A 108 16.76 -1.71 -2.12
C HIS A 108 18.26 -1.48 -2.10
N VAL A 109 19.04 -2.50 -1.72
CA VAL A 109 20.51 -2.41 -1.75
C VAL A 109 20.99 -2.20 -3.19
N GLU A 110 20.48 -2.97 -4.15
CA GLU A 110 20.80 -2.80 -5.57
C GLU A 110 20.43 -1.42 -6.10
N ASN A 111 19.23 -0.91 -5.77
CA ASN A 111 18.81 0.43 -6.17
C ASN A 111 19.73 1.52 -5.60
N ILE A 112 20.13 1.41 -4.33
CA ILE A 112 21.06 2.36 -3.71
C ILE A 112 22.43 2.30 -4.41
N ILE A 113 22.96 1.10 -4.65
CA ILE A 113 24.23 0.91 -5.35
C ILE A 113 24.17 1.52 -6.76
N HIS A 114 23.07 1.28 -7.50
CA HIS A 114 22.87 1.83 -8.84
C HIS A 114 22.82 3.37 -8.82
N LEU A 115 22.07 3.96 -7.88
CA LEU A 115 22.02 5.41 -7.72
C LEU A 115 23.39 5.98 -7.38
N LEU A 116 24.15 5.36 -6.47
CA LEU A 116 25.51 5.79 -6.14
C LEU A 116 26.44 5.78 -7.36
N ALA A 117 26.34 4.77 -8.22
CA ALA A 117 27.11 4.71 -9.46
C ALA A 117 26.76 5.87 -10.42
N LEU A 118 25.48 6.26 -10.51
CA LEU A 118 25.04 7.40 -11.31
C LEU A 118 25.56 8.73 -10.75
N PHE A 119 25.63 8.88 -9.42
CA PHE A 119 26.21 10.08 -8.78
C PHE A 119 27.73 10.17 -8.93
N GLN A 120 28.44 9.04 -8.98
CA GLN A 120 29.90 9.02 -9.17
C GLN A 120 30.34 9.30 -10.61
N MET A 121 29.47 9.11 -11.60
CA MET A 121 29.75 9.43 -13.01
C MET A 121 29.33 10.85 -13.44
N GLY A 122 28.90 11.69 -12.49
CA GLY A 122 28.46 13.07 -12.72
C GLY A 122 29.32 14.14 -12.02
N GLY A 123 30.60 13.86 -11.77
CA GLY A 123 31.59 14.80 -11.22
C GLY A 123 32.55 15.31 -12.27
#